data_AF-A0A843BLX1-F1
#
_entry.id   AF-A0A843BLX1-F1
#
_cell.length_a   1.000
_cell.length_b   1.000
_cell.length_c   1.000
_cell.angle_alpha   90.00
_cell.angle_beta   90.00
_cell.angle_gamma   90.00
#
_symmetry.space_group_name_H-M   'P 1'
#
loop_
_entity.id
_entity.type
_entity.pdbx_description
1 polymer ?
#
loop_
_entity_poly.entity_id
_entity_poly.type
_entity_poly.pdbx_seq_one_letter_code
_entity_poly.pdbx_strand_id
1 'polypeptide(L)'
;MRFILIGVGLTFVGFLVLGVLGGQYQAATFESNEFGICYEYFEDKPPQEINCSFKIMNQTVFFALVIGLLAAGVIALIKGVRGDWDSKVKPEDIVGPGNTRNEDSEGKQD
;
A
#
# COMPACT_ATOMS: atom_id res chain seq x y z
N MET A 1 -5.47 -14.10 8.80
CA MET A 1 -5.91 -12.73 8.41
C MET A 1 -4.76 -11.72 8.24
N ARG A 2 -3.50 -12.16 8.18
CA ARG A 2 -2.28 -11.32 8.16
C ARG A 2 -2.16 -10.47 6.90
N PHE A 3 -2.31 -11.04 5.71
CA PHE A 3 -2.16 -10.27 4.46
C PHE A 3 -3.28 -9.26 4.26
N ILE A 4 -4.49 -9.60 4.68
CA ILE A 4 -5.64 -8.70 4.63
C ILE A 4 -5.46 -7.54 5.60
N LEU A 5 -5.06 -7.80 6.86
CA LEU A 5 -4.77 -6.74 7.84
C LEU A 5 -3.65 -5.81 7.36
N ILE A 6 -2.58 -6.37 6.78
CA ILE A 6 -1.48 -5.59 6.20
C ILE A 6 -2.00 -4.74 5.04
N GLY A 7 -2.82 -5.30 4.15
CA GLY A 7 -3.38 -4.58 3.01
C GLY A 7 -4.32 -3.43 3.41
N VAL A 8 -5.19 -3.65 4.39
CA VAL A 8 -6.05 -2.59 4.96
C VAL A 8 -5.20 -1.50 5.62
N GLY A 9 -4.19 -1.88 6.41
CA GLY A 9 -3.29 -0.92 7.03
C GLY A 9 -2.53 -0.05 6.01
N LEU A 10 -1.95 -0.67 4.98
CA LEU A 10 -1.21 0.02 3.92
C LEU A 10 -2.09 0.99 3.13
N THR A 11 -3.29 0.55 2.73
CA THR A 11 -4.22 1.42 2.00
C THR A 11 -4.70 2.59 2.85
N PHE A 12 -5.05 2.34 4.11
CA PHE A 12 -5.48 3.37 5.05
C PHE A 12 -4.40 4.43 5.29
N VAL A 13 -3.14 4.01 5.53
CA VAL A 13 -2.01 4.93 5.67
C VAL A 13 -1.79 5.74 4.39
N GLY A 14 -1.88 5.12 3.21
CA GLY A 14 -1.77 5.82 1.93
C GLY A 14 -2.82 6.93 1.78
N PHE A 15 -4.07 6.66 2.14
CA PHE A 15 -5.14 7.66 2.11
C PHE A 15 -4.99 8.75 3.18
N LEU A 16 -4.49 8.43 4.38
CA LEU A 16 -4.22 9.43 5.42
C LEU A 16 -3.12 10.40 4.99
N VAL A 17 -2.01 9.87 4.44
CA VAL A 17 -0.90 10.69 3.93
C VAL A 17 -1.39 11.62 2.82
N LEU A 18 -2.23 11.11 1.90
CA LEU A 18 -2.90 11.93 0.89
C LEU A 18 -3.82 13.00 1.50
N GLY A 19 -4.64 12.64 2.49
CA GLY A 19 -5.60 13.57 3.09
C GLY A 19 -4.92 14.72 3.86
N VAL A 20 -3.85 14.42 4.61
CA VAL A 20 -3.16 15.43 5.45
C VAL A 20 -2.21 16.29 4.63
N LEU A 21 -1.43 15.68 3.72
CA LEU A 21 -0.36 16.37 3.01
C LEU A 21 -0.73 16.72 1.56
N GLY A 22 -1.73 16.08 0.97
CA GLY A 22 -2.06 16.22 -0.45
C GLY A 22 -2.40 17.64 -0.89
N GLY A 23 -3.00 18.46 -0.01
CA GLY A 23 -3.32 19.86 -0.32
C GLY A 23 -2.09 20.72 -0.63
N GLN A 24 -0.96 20.45 0.03
CA GLN A 24 0.29 21.19 -0.20
C GLN A 24 0.93 20.82 -1.55
N TYR A 25 0.70 19.59 -2.01
CA TYR A 25 1.24 19.08 -3.26
C TYR A 25 0.34 19.36 -4.47
N GLN A 26 -0.99 19.40 -4.32
CA GLN A 26 -1.91 19.74 -5.43
C GLN A 26 -1.75 21.17 -5.94
N ALA A 27 -1.45 22.13 -5.05
CA ALA A 27 -1.27 23.53 -5.42
C ALA A 27 -0.07 23.74 -6.36
N ALA A 28 1.02 22.98 -6.18
CA ALA A 28 2.22 23.09 -6.99
C ALA A 28 2.02 22.64 -8.46
N THR A 29 1.20 21.62 -8.73
CA THR A 29 0.85 21.24 -10.12
C THR A 29 0.06 22.34 -10.81
N PHE A 30 -0.87 22.99 -10.12
CA PHE A 30 -1.67 24.06 -10.72
C PHE A 30 -0.80 25.29 -11.05
N GLU A 31 0.06 25.69 -10.12
CA GLU A 31 0.98 26.83 -10.28
C GLU A 31 1.99 26.60 -11.43
N SER A 32 2.48 25.37 -11.60
CA SER A 32 3.44 25.05 -12.67
C SER A 32 2.86 25.01 -14.08
N ASN A 33 1.59 24.66 -14.22
CA ASN A 33 0.95 24.49 -15.53
C ASN A 33 0.49 25.83 -16.13
N GLU A 34 0.25 26.84 -15.28
CA GLU A 34 -0.35 28.12 -15.68
C GLU A 34 0.66 29.29 -15.75
N PHE A 35 1.73 29.30 -14.94
CA PHE A 35 2.59 30.49 -14.79
C PHE A 35 4.07 30.33 -15.17
N GLY A 36 4.63 29.12 -15.26
CA GLY A 36 6.00 28.90 -15.74
C GLY A 36 7.15 29.45 -14.86
N ILE A 37 6.82 30.12 -13.75
CA ILE A 37 7.76 30.64 -12.73
C ILE A 37 7.33 30.12 -11.36
N CYS A 38 8.24 29.47 -10.64
CA CYS A 38 7.96 28.86 -9.33
C CYS A 38 8.69 29.63 -8.22
N TYR A 39 7.93 30.06 -7.23
CA TYR A 39 8.46 30.69 -6.03
C TYR A 39 8.43 29.70 -4.85
N GLU A 40 9.49 29.73 -4.04
CA GLU A 40 9.52 29.09 -2.73
C GLU A 40 9.36 30.16 -1.67
N TYR A 41 8.22 30.12 -0.97
CA TYR A 41 7.89 31.05 0.10
C TYR A 41 8.45 30.48 1.41
N PHE A 42 9.40 31.20 2.01
CA PHE A 42 9.96 30.89 3.31
C PHE A 42 9.39 31.88 4.33
N GLU A 43 9.14 31.46 5.56
CA GLU A 43 8.66 32.38 6.60
C GLU A 43 9.69 33.46 6.95
N ASP A 44 10.99 33.16 6.79
CA ASP A 44 12.09 34.00 7.27
C ASP A 44 12.80 34.83 6.19
N LYS A 45 12.47 34.61 4.90
CA LYS A 45 13.19 35.26 3.79
C LYS A 45 12.29 35.53 2.58
N PRO A 46 12.59 36.57 1.79
CA PRO A 46 11.80 36.89 0.60
C PRO A 46 11.78 35.70 -0.37
N PRO A 47 10.66 35.51 -1.10
CA PRO A 47 10.44 34.35 -1.95
C PRO A 47 11.54 34.24 -3.01
N GLN A 48 12.10 33.04 -3.14
CA GLN A 48 13.15 32.78 -4.12
C GLN A 48 12.61 32.04 -5.34
N GLU A 49 13.07 32.46 -6.51
CA GLU A 49 12.80 31.77 -7.77
C GLU A 49 13.56 30.46 -7.77
N ILE A 50 12.82 29.36 -7.82
CA ILE A 50 13.37 28.01 -7.95
C ILE A 50 12.95 27.42 -9.30
N ASN A 51 13.80 26.58 -9.85
CA ASN A 51 13.45 25.84 -11.06
C ASN A 51 12.24 24.95 -10.76
N CYS A 52 11.13 25.17 -11.48
CA CYS A 52 9.88 24.42 -11.33
C CYS A 52 10.09 22.89 -11.40
N SER A 53 11.13 22.43 -12.11
CA SER A 53 11.52 21.03 -12.18
C SER A 53 11.79 20.40 -10.81
N PHE A 54 12.41 21.10 -9.86
CA PHE A 54 12.68 20.56 -8.52
C PHE A 54 11.41 20.46 -7.65
N LYS A 55 10.53 21.46 -7.72
CA LYS A 55 9.23 21.46 -7.00
C LYS A 55 8.32 20.36 -7.53
N ILE A 56 8.28 20.18 -8.86
CA ILE A 56 7.54 19.12 -9.55
C ILE A 56 8.14 17.73 -9.26
N MET A 57 9.47 17.60 -9.18
CA MET A 57 10.10 16.33 -8.81
C MET A 57 9.70 15.90 -7.39
N ASN A 58 9.77 16.80 -6.40
CA ASN A 58 9.33 16.48 -5.03
C ASN A 58 7.86 16.06 -4.98
N GLN A 59 7.01 16.74 -5.73
CA GLN A 59 5.61 16.37 -5.85
C GLN A 59 5.42 15.00 -6.53
N THR A 60 6.13 14.74 -7.62
CA THR A 60 6.03 13.48 -8.37
C THR A 60 6.52 12.32 -7.53
N VAL A 61 7.60 12.50 -6.77
CA VAL A 61 8.13 11.50 -5.82
C VAL A 61 7.12 11.23 -4.71
N PHE A 62 6.47 12.28 -4.16
CA PHE A 62 5.42 12.12 -3.15
C PHE A 62 4.24 11.28 -3.69
N PHE A 63 3.71 11.64 -4.86
CA PHE A 63 2.62 10.88 -5.48
C PHE A 63 3.04 9.46 -5.88
N ALA A 64 4.27 9.27 -6.36
CA ALA A 64 4.80 7.94 -6.66
C ALA A 64 4.89 7.06 -5.41
N LEU A 65 5.33 7.62 -4.28
CA LEU A 65 5.38 6.92 -3.00
C LEU A 65 3.97 6.51 -2.56
N VAL A 66 3.02 7.44 -2.59
CA VAL A 66 1.62 7.16 -2.25
C VAL A 66 1.02 6.07 -3.15
N ILE A 67 1.19 6.19 -4.47
CA ILE A 67 0.72 5.18 -5.43
C ILE A 67 1.36 3.83 -5.13
N GLY A 68 2.65 3.80 -4.78
CA GLY A 68 3.35 2.60 -4.35
C GLY A 68 2.73 1.95 -3.11
N LEU A 69 2.40 2.74 -2.08
CA LEU A 69 1.73 2.25 -0.87
C LEU A 69 0.33 1.69 -1.18
N LEU A 70 -0.45 2.39 -1.99
CA LEU A 70 -1.79 1.94 -2.38
C LEU A 70 -1.72 0.67 -3.23
N ALA A 71 -0.81 0.61 -4.21
CA ALA A 71 -0.62 -0.56 -5.06
C ALA A 71 -0.16 -1.79 -4.25
N ALA A 72 0.80 -1.61 -3.34
CA ALA A 72 1.25 -2.66 -2.44
C ALA A 72 0.11 -3.16 -1.53
N GLY A 73 -0.71 -2.25 -1.01
CA GLY A 73 -1.90 -2.57 -0.23
C GLY A 73 -2.93 -3.39 -1.02
N VAL A 74 -3.25 -2.98 -2.24
CA VAL A 74 -4.18 -3.72 -3.12
C VAL A 74 -3.63 -5.10 -3.47
N ILE A 75 -2.34 -5.22 -3.80
CA ILE A 75 -1.71 -6.52 -4.08
C ILE A 75 -1.79 -7.44 -2.85
N ALA A 76 -1.53 -6.91 -1.65
CA ALA A 76 -1.64 -7.67 -0.41
C ALA A 76 -3.09 -8.15 -0.15
N LEU A 77 -4.10 -7.31 -0.43
CA LEU A 77 -5.51 -7.68 -0.34
C LEU A 77 -5.89 -8.78 -1.33
N ILE A 78 -5.50 -8.64 -2.60
CA ILE A 78 -5.75 -9.66 -3.63
C ILE A 78 -5.12 -11.00 -3.21
N LYS A 79 -3.87 -10.96 -2.73
CA LYS A 79 -3.15 -12.16 -2.28
C LYS A 79 -3.76 -12.76 -1.02
N GLY A 80 -4.30 -11.95 -0.12
CA GLY A 80 -5.00 -12.41 1.08
C GLY A 80 -6.37 -13.04 0.80
N VAL A 81 -7.12 -12.55 -0.20
CA VAL A 81 -8.45 -13.07 -0.55
C VAL A 81 -8.38 -14.28 -1.49
N ARG A 82 -7.49 -14.24 -2.51
CA ARG A 82 -7.34 -15.36 -3.47
C ARG A 82 -6.36 -16.44 -3.03
N GLY A 83 -5.48 -16.14 -2.08
CA GLY A 83 -4.39 -17.03 -1.67
C GLY A 83 -4.68 -17.76 -0.37
N ASP A 84 -4.16 -18.98 -0.29
CA ASP A 84 -3.97 -19.80 0.92
C ASP A 84 -2.90 -19.24 1.88
N TRP A 85 -2.22 -18.16 1.48
CA TRP A 85 -1.18 -17.45 2.24
C TRP A 85 -1.62 -17.06 3.65
N ASP A 86 -2.91 -16.82 3.82
CA ASP A 86 -3.50 -16.44 5.08
C ASP A 86 -3.99 -17.63 5.92
N SER A 87 -4.22 -18.77 5.26
CA SER A 87 -4.72 -20.02 5.82
C SER A 87 -3.61 -21.05 6.08
N LYS A 88 -2.36 -20.74 5.71
CA LYS A 88 -1.21 -21.62 5.94
C LYS A 88 -0.79 -21.58 7.40
N VAL A 89 -1.45 -22.42 8.19
CA VAL A 89 -1.08 -22.72 9.58
C VAL A 89 0.03 -23.76 9.60
N LYS A 90 0.85 -23.73 10.64
CA LYS A 90 1.84 -24.78 10.84
C LYS A 90 1.14 -26.09 11.21
N PRO A 91 1.67 -27.26 10.83
CA PRO A 91 1.03 -28.54 11.11
C PRO A 91 0.84 -28.80 12.61
N GLU A 92 1.73 -28.28 13.45
CA GLU A 92 1.62 -28.34 14.91
C GLU A 92 0.45 -27.52 15.50
N ASP A 93 -0.06 -26.54 14.76
CA ASP A 93 -1.16 -25.64 15.18
C ASP A 93 -2.52 -26.06 14.58
N ILE A 94 -2.58 -27.22 13.90
CA ILE A 94 -3.83 -27.75 13.35
C ILE A 94 -4.66 -28.36 14.48
N VAL A 95 -5.68 -27.62 14.92
CA VAL A 95 -6.65 -28.07 15.92
C VAL A 95 -8.00 -28.36 15.25
N GLY A 96 -8.14 -29.59 14.78
CA GLY A 96 -9.37 -30.12 14.16
C GLY A 96 -9.14 -31.55 13.68
N PRO A 97 -10.18 -32.39 13.56
CA PRO A 97 -10.02 -33.76 13.08
C PRO A 97 -9.46 -33.72 11.66
N GLY A 98 -8.16 -34.02 11.55
CA GLY A 98 -7.49 -34.26 10.28
C GLY A 98 -8.15 -35.47 9.62
N ASN A 99 -8.52 -35.32 8.34
CA ASN A 99 -9.11 -36.40 7.57
C ASN A 99 -8.10 -37.55 7.38
N THR A 100 -7.98 -38.43 8.36
CA THR A 100 -7.44 -39.78 8.21
C THR A 100 -8.53 -40.64 7.56
N ARG A 101 -8.71 -40.48 6.24
CA ARG A 101 -9.47 -41.44 5.45
C ARG A 101 -8.55 -42.59 5.04
N ASN A 102 -8.67 -43.65 5.83
CA ASN A 102 -8.56 -45.07 5.44
C ASN A 102 -7.16 -45.59 5.07
N GLU A 103 -6.40 -45.98 6.09
CA GLU A 103 -5.39 -47.05 6.03
C GLU A 103 -5.91 -48.40 6.57
N ASP A 104 -7.24 -48.60 6.62
CA ASP A 104 -7.83 -49.89 6.98
C ASP A 104 -8.78 -50.39 5.88
N SER A 105 -8.18 -50.83 4.78
CA SER A 105 -8.81 -51.79 3.86
C SER A 105 -7.85 -52.95 3.57
N GLU A 106 -7.23 -53.49 4.63
CA GLU A 106 -6.63 -54.83 4.61
C GLU A 106 -7.20 -55.63 5.78
N GLY A 107 -8.30 -56.36 5.56
CA GLY A 107 -8.74 -57.38 6.51
C GLY A 107 -10.20 -57.80 6.44
N LYS A 108 -10.45 -58.97 5.82
CA LYS A 108 -11.64 -59.86 5.89
C LYS A 108 -12.89 -59.39 5.13
N GLN A 109 -13.68 -60.20 4.40
CA GLN A 109 -13.88 -61.65 4.21
C GLN A 109 -14.81 -61.74 2.98
N ASP A 110 -14.49 -62.43 1.87
CA ASP A 110 -14.89 -63.80 1.51
C ASP A 110 -14.25 -64.20 0.16
#